data_AF-A0A5K7ZHS8-F1
#
_entry.id   AF-A0A5K7ZHS8-F1
#
_cell.length_a   1.000
_cell.length_b   1.000
_cell.length_c   1.000
_cell.angle_alpha   90.00
_cell.angle_beta   90.00
_cell.angle_gamma   90.00
#
_symmetry.space_group_name_H-M   'P 1'
#
loop_
_entity.id
_entity.type
_entity.pdbx_description
1 polymer ?
#
loop_
_entity_poly.entity_id
_entity_poly.type
_entity_poly.pdbx_seq_one_letter_code
_entity_poly.pdbx_strand_id
1 'polypeptide(L)'
;MTAQEDNPFYTSTMARIHAGQGRYAEAVRIYRHLLAGNPDRSDLREALAAVLEKIPPVPADWPAAASTIRQWVHLLFQQQTLRRLQRIRIPIVTK
;
A
#
# COMPACT_ATOMS: atom_id res chain seq x y z
N MET A 1 23.87 16.75 2.95
CA MET A 1 22.77 16.61 3.93
C MET A 1 21.93 15.43 3.49
N THR A 2 22.34 14.22 3.83
CA THR A 2 21.57 12.99 3.57
C THR A 2 20.61 12.80 4.74
N ALA A 3 19.31 12.75 4.43
CA ALA A 3 18.27 12.48 5.39
C ALA A 3 18.61 11.18 6.13
N GLN A 4 18.98 11.33 7.41
CA GLN A 4 18.94 10.27 8.39
C GLN A 4 17.47 9.84 8.43
N GLU A 5 17.10 8.85 7.64
CA GLU A 5 15.79 8.20 7.73
C GLU A 5 15.61 7.83 9.20
N ASP A 6 14.53 8.34 9.81
CA ASP A 6 14.05 7.91 11.11
C ASP A 6 14.14 6.38 11.12
N ASN A 7 15.15 5.83 11.81
CA ASN A 7 15.27 4.40 12.02
C ASN A 7 14.61 4.15 13.38
N PRO A 8 13.28 4.03 13.48
CA PRO A 8 12.65 3.71 14.74
C PRO A 8 13.28 2.40 15.21
N PHE A 9 13.90 2.42 16.38
CA PHE A 9 14.43 1.22 17.03
C PHE A 9 13.28 0.23 17.20
N TYR A 10 13.09 -0.65 16.21
CA TYR A 10 12.00 -1.58 16.20
C TYR A 10 12.20 -2.60 17.32
N THR A 11 11.12 -2.88 18.06
CA THR A 11 11.14 -3.85 19.16
C THR A 11 9.96 -4.79 19.02
N SER A 12 10.11 -6.00 19.55
CA SER A 12 9.03 -6.99 19.59
C SER A 12 7.82 -6.47 20.38
N THR A 13 8.05 -5.68 21.43
CA THR A 13 6.99 -5.03 22.21
C THR A 13 6.17 -4.06 21.35
N MET A 14 6.82 -3.22 20.54
CA MET A 14 6.09 -2.34 19.61
C MET A 14 5.26 -3.14 18.61
N ALA A 15 5.83 -4.19 18.01
CA ALA A 15 5.08 -5.06 17.11
C ALA A 15 3.83 -5.67 17.78
N ARG A 16 3.95 -6.12 19.04
CA ARG A 16 2.82 -6.61 19.84
C ARG A 16 1.77 -5.53 20.11
N ILE A 17 2.19 -4.31 20.45
CA ILE A 17 1.25 -3.19 20.67
C ILE A 17 0.47 -2.88 19.39
N HIS A 18 1.16 -2.81 18.26
CA HIS A 18 0.52 -2.60 16.96
C HIS A 18 -0.47 -3.72 16.62
N ALA A 19 -0.10 -4.98 16.88
CA ALA A 19 -0.99 -6.12 16.69
C ALA A 19 -2.23 -6.05 17.59
N GLY A 20 -2.06 -5.72 18.88
CA GLY A 20 -3.16 -5.57 19.83
C GLY A 20 -4.13 -4.43 19.50
N GLN A 21 -3.67 -3.42 18.75
CA GLN A 21 -4.50 -2.32 18.26
C GLN A 21 -5.15 -2.60 16.90
N GLY A 22 -5.02 -3.82 16.37
CA GLY A 22 -5.51 -4.17 15.03
C GLY A 22 -4.69 -3.59 13.88
N ARG A 23 -3.56 -2.94 14.16
CA ARG A 23 -2.64 -2.37 13.17
C ARG A 23 -1.70 -3.46 12.61
N TYR A 24 -2.28 -4.51 12.05
CA TYR A 24 -1.56 -5.73 11.66
C TYR A 24 -0.49 -5.48 10.59
N ALA A 25 -0.73 -4.59 9.63
CA ALA A 25 0.26 -4.25 8.60
C ALA A 25 1.54 -3.63 9.17
N GLU A 26 1.41 -2.78 10.20
CA GLU A 26 2.54 -2.19 10.92
C GLU A 26 3.29 -3.26 11.71
N ALA A 27 2.56 -4.10 12.45
CA ALA A 27 3.14 -5.20 13.22
C ALA A 27 3.94 -6.17 12.33
N VAL A 28 3.41 -6.54 11.16
CA VAL A 28 4.11 -7.39 10.18
C VAL A 28 5.41 -6.73 9.70
N ARG A 29 5.39 -5.42 9.42
CA ARG A 29 6.59 -4.69 8.98
C ARG A 29 7.68 -4.75 10.04
N ILE A 30 7.32 -4.50 11.30
CA ILE A 30 8.25 -4.52 12.44
C ILE A 30 8.82 -5.93 12.64
N TYR A 31 7.99 -6.98 12.66
CA TYR A 31 8.46 -8.35 12.81
C TYR A 31 9.40 -8.78 11.68
N ARG A 32 9.12 -8.39 10.42
CA ARG A 32 10.01 -8.66 9.28
C ARG A 32 11.36 -7.96 9.42
N HIS A 33 11.37 -6.70 9.88
CA HIS A 33 12.61 -5.97 10.13
C HIS A 33 13.45 -6.65 11.22
N LEU A 34 12.83 -7.06 12.32
CA LEU A 34 13.52 -7.77 13.41
C LEU A 34 14.09 -9.13 12.97
N LEU A 35 13.33 -9.87 12.15
CA LEU A 35 13.77 -11.14 11.58
C LEU A 35 14.88 -10.99 10.55
N ALA A 36 14.92 -9.87 9.80
CA ALA A 36 16.03 -9.60 8.89
C ALA A 36 17.36 -9.45 9.64
N GLY A 37 17.34 -8.88 10.86
CA GLY A 37 18.52 -8.79 11.72
C GLY A 37 18.83 -10.06 12.51
N ASN A 38 17.82 -10.89 12.83
CA ASN A 38 17.99 -12.13 13.59
C ASN A 38 17.05 -13.24 13.06
N PRO A 39 17.41 -13.95 11.98
CA PRO A 39 16.52 -14.93 11.33
C PRO A 39 16.12 -16.12 12.21
N ASP A 40 16.99 -16.50 13.15
CA ASP A 40 16.81 -17.71 13.97
C ASP A 40 15.79 -17.55 15.09
N ARG A 41 15.30 -16.32 15.34
CA ARG A 41 14.31 -16.01 16.38
C ARG A 41 12.95 -16.66 16.08
N SER A 42 12.74 -17.87 16.61
CA SER A 42 11.49 -18.62 16.46
C SER A 42 10.30 -17.89 17.10
N ASP A 43 10.53 -17.21 18.23
CA ASP A 43 9.54 -16.37 18.91
C ASP A 43 8.96 -15.28 18.00
N LEU A 44 9.80 -14.64 17.19
CA LEU A 44 9.36 -13.61 16.23
C LEU A 44 8.66 -14.21 15.01
N ARG A 45 9.06 -15.42 14.57
CA ARG A 45 8.39 -16.15 13.49
C ARG A 45 6.98 -16.58 13.89
N GLU A 46 6.83 -17.11 15.09
CA GLU A 46 5.52 -17.50 15.64
C GLU A 46 4.62 -16.28 15.81
N ALA A 47 5.14 -15.19 16.36
CA ALA A 47 4.39 -13.94 16.51
C ALA A 47 3.99 -13.34 15.15
N LEU A 48 4.86 -13.41 14.15
CA LEU A 48 4.54 -12.97 12.78
C LEU A 48 3.43 -13.83 12.17
N ALA A 49 3.52 -15.16 12.31
CA ALA A 49 2.50 -16.08 11.79
C ALA A 49 1.12 -15.80 12.41
N ALA A 50 1.07 -15.61 13.74
CA ALA A 50 -0.16 -15.29 14.45
C ALA A 50 -0.78 -13.97 13.99
N VAL A 51 0.03 -12.95 13.67
CA VAL A 51 -0.47 -11.68 13.13
C VAL A 51 -0.95 -11.82 11.69
N LEU A 52 -0.26 -12.58 10.86
CA LEU A 52 -0.66 -12.81 9.46
C LEU A 52 -2.02 -13.50 9.37
N GLU A 53 -2.34 -14.41 10.29
CA GLU A 53 -3.65 -15.07 10.37
C GLU A 53 -4.79 -14.06 10.65
N LYS A 54 -4.50 -12.96 11.35
CA LYS A 54 -5.48 -11.89 11.61
C LYS A 54 -5.70 -10.97 10.43
N ILE A 55 -4.82 -11.00 9.42
CA ILE A 55 -4.99 -10.19 8.21
C ILE A 55 -5.96 -10.94 7.30
N PRO A 56 -7.11 -10.35 6.96
CA PRO A 56 -8.02 -10.97 6.01
C PRO A 56 -7.27 -11.19 4.70
N PRO A 57 -7.38 -12.38 4.08
CA PRO A 57 -6.76 -12.62 2.79
C PRO A 57 -7.29 -11.58 1.81
N VAL A 58 -6.40 -11.04 0.97
CA VAL A 58 -6.84 -10.21 -0.16
C VAL A 58 -7.83 -11.06 -0.95
N PRO A 59 -9.08 -10.60 -1.16
CA PRO A 59 -10.05 -11.36 -1.92
C PRO A 59 -9.43 -11.74 -3.26
N ALA A 60 -9.54 -13.01 -3.65
CA ALA A 60 -8.95 -13.51 -4.89
C ALA A 60 -9.40 -12.70 -6.13
N ASP A 61 -10.56 -12.04 -6.03
CA ASP A 61 -11.18 -11.24 -7.09
C ASP A 61 -10.71 -9.75 -7.10
N TRP A 62 -9.96 -9.32 -6.08
CA TRP A 62 -9.42 -7.96 -5.99
C TRP A 62 -8.56 -7.56 -7.21
N PRO A 63 -7.71 -8.42 -7.79
CA PRO A 63 -6.95 -8.09 -8.99
C PRO A 63 -7.86 -7.73 -10.18
N ALA A 64 -8.98 -8.44 -10.36
CA ALA A 64 -9.96 -8.18 -11.42
C ALA A 64 -10.76 -6.89 -11.18
N ALA A 65 -11.13 -6.62 -9.93
CA ALA A 65 -11.74 -5.35 -9.55
C ALA A 65 -10.76 -4.18 -9.79
N ALA A 66 -9.49 -4.34 -9.38
CA ALA A 66 -8.44 -3.34 -9.55
C ALA A 66 -8.11 -3.05 -11.02
N SER A 67 -8.10 -4.07 -11.90
CA SER A 67 -7.89 -3.86 -13.33
C SER A 67 -9.03 -3.07 -13.96
N THR A 68 -10.26 -3.35 -13.55
CA THR A 68 -11.45 -2.63 -14.01
C THR A 68 -11.36 -1.17 -13.61
N ILE A 69 -11.14 -0.89 -12.32
CA ILE A 69 -10.99 0.49 -11.81
C ILE A 69 -9.87 1.23 -12.55
N ARG A 70 -8.73 0.57 -12.81
CA ARG A 70 -7.61 1.17 -13.56
C ARG A 70 -8.01 1.55 -14.99
N GLN A 71 -8.78 0.72 -15.68
CA GLN A 71 -9.29 1.03 -17.02
C GLN A 71 -10.23 2.24 -16.99
N TRP A 72 -11.16 2.30 -16.04
CA TRP A 72 -12.04 3.45 -15.87
C TRP A 72 -11.27 4.74 -15.58
N VAL A 73 -10.29 4.68 -14.67
CA VAL A 73 -9.42 5.83 -14.36
C VAL A 73 -8.70 6.31 -15.63
N HIS A 74 -8.12 5.39 -16.41
CA HIS A 74 -7.47 5.73 -17.67
C HIS A 74 -8.43 6.39 -18.67
N LEU A 75 -9.65 5.87 -18.82
CA LEU A 75 -10.68 6.44 -19.69
C LEU A 75 -11.10 7.85 -19.23
N LEU A 76 -11.23 8.07 -17.91
CA LEU A 76 -11.55 9.38 -17.35
C LEU A 76 -10.45 10.40 -17.65
N PHE A 77 -9.18 10.00 -17.51
CA PHE A 77 -8.05 10.87 -17.86
C PHE A 77 -8.02 11.20 -19.35
N GLN A 78 -8.27 10.23 -20.23
CA GLN A 78 -8.36 10.49 -21.67
C GLN A 78 -9.50 11.48 -22.00
N GLN A 79 -10.67 11.31 -21.41
CA GLN A 79 -11.80 12.23 -21.57
C GLN A 79 -11.46 13.65 -21.11
N GLN A 80 -10.80 13.81 -19.96
CA GLN A 80 -10.40 15.13 -19.46
C GLN A 80 -9.38 15.81 -20.37
N THR A 81 -8.40 15.06 -20.88
CA THR A 81 -7.40 15.59 -21.82
C THR A 81 -8.06 16.06 -23.12
N LEU A 82 -9.01 15.30 -23.66
CA LEU A 82 -9.73 15.68 -24.88
C LEU A 82 -10.64 16.90 -24.67
N ARG A 83 -11.36 16.99 -23.56
CA ARG A 83 -12.17 18.17 -23.23
C ARG A 83 -11.33 19.44 -23.07
N ARG A 84 -10.12 19.31 -22.51
CA ARG A 84 -9.17 20.44 -22.41
C ARG A 84 -8.70 20.90 -23.80
N LEU A 85 -8.39 19.96 -24.70
CA LEU A 85 -7.99 20.29 -26.07
C LEU A 85 -9.12 20.90 -26.90
N GLN A 86 -10.36 20.42 -26.75
CA GLN A 86 -11.54 21.00 -27.41
C GLN A 86 -11.83 22.43 -26.97
N ARG A 87 -11.56 22.79 -25.70
CA ARG A 87 -11.68 24.17 -25.22
C ARG A 87 -10.67 25.13 -25.82
N ILE A 88 -9.51 24.65 -26.26
CA ILE A 88 -8.46 25.46 -26.86
C ILE A 88 -8.68 25.59 -28.38
N ARG A 89 -9.32 24.61 -29.01
CA ARG A 89 -9.50 24.52 -30.46
C ARG A 89 -10.97 24.71 -30.89
N ILE A 90 -11.59 25.83 -30.55
CA ILE A 90 -12.73 26.42 -31.30
C ILE A 90 -12.67 27.96 -31.15
N PRO A 91 -12.26 28.67 -32.21
CA PRO A 91 -13.22 29.52 -32.91
C PRO A 91 -13.36 28.98 -34.34
N ILE A 92 -14.51 28.35 -34.63
CA ILE A 92 -14.88 28.08 -36.01
C ILE A 92 -15.33 29.45 -36.57
N VAL A 93 -14.44 30.14 -37.27
CA VAL A 93 -14.79 31.29 -38.08
C VAL A 93 -15.55 30.75 -39.29
N THR A 94 -16.88 30.75 -39.21
CA THR A 94 -17.77 30.58 -40.37
C THR A 94 -17.88 31.92 -41.08
N LYS A 95 -17.43 31.98 -42.35
CA LYS A 95 -17.71 33.06 -43.31
C LYS A 95 -18.53 32.48 -44.44
#